data_AF-A0A1H6J6H9-F1
#
_entry.id   AF-A0A1H6J6H9-F1
#
_cell.length_a   1.000
_cell.length_b   1.000
_cell.length_c   1.000
_cell.angle_alpha   90.00
_cell.angle_beta   90.00
_cell.angle_gamma   90.00
#
_symmetry.space_group_name_H-M   'P 1'
#
loop_
_entity.id
_entity.type
_entity.pdbx_description
1 polymer ?
#
loop_
_entity_poly.entity_id
_entity_poly.type
_entity_poly.pdbx_seq_one_letter_code
_entity_poly.pdbx_strand_id
1 'polypeptide(L)'
;MDDSTIKTNLTVGEVAKRSGVAVSTVHFYEAKGLIQGWRTEGNQRRYHRSVLRRIAIIRVAQLTGITLSTIREAVADLPHYHEATAEDWARFANSWRDMLEKRIVSLTELRDQITSCIGCGCLSLEDCPLRNPGDELGRNGPGPRCLGKGQFNAELIASERHDVV
;
A
#
# COMPACT_ATOMS: atom_id res chain seq x y z
N MET A 1 -24.70 -26.60 1.02
CA MET A 1 -24.34 -25.37 1.74
C MET A 1 -25.47 -24.39 1.47
N ASP A 2 -26.28 -24.11 2.47
CA ASP A 2 -27.48 -23.27 2.34
C ASP A 2 -27.08 -21.81 2.04
N ASP A 3 -27.56 -21.27 0.92
CA ASP A 3 -27.32 -19.91 0.43
C ASP A 3 -28.18 -18.86 1.16
N SER A 4 -29.10 -19.30 2.03
CA SER A 4 -30.13 -18.45 2.66
C SER A 4 -29.65 -17.47 3.74
N THR A 5 -28.36 -17.48 4.12
CA THR A 5 -27.86 -16.69 5.28
C THR A 5 -26.75 -15.69 4.96
N ILE A 6 -26.57 -15.32 3.68
CA ILE A 6 -25.61 -14.28 3.31
C ILE A 6 -26.21 -12.90 3.65
N LYS A 7 -25.86 -12.36 4.83
CA LYS A 7 -26.16 -10.96 5.17
C LYS A 7 -25.56 -10.01 4.13
N THR A 8 -26.44 -9.23 3.49
CA THR A 8 -26.10 -8.18 2.51
C THR A 8 -25.46 -6.95 3.19
N ASN A 9 -25.89 -6.64 4.41
CA ASN A 9 -25.44 -5.46 5.15
C ASN A 9 -24.72 -5.88 6.44
N LEU A 10 -23.55 -5.29 6.68
CA LEU A 10 -22.66 -5.61 7.79
C LEU A 10 -22.49 -4.41 8.72
N THR A 11 -22.41 -4.67 10.01
CA THR A 11 -21.92 -3.72 11.02
C THR A 11 -20.42 -3.50 10.86
N VAL A 12 -19.90 -2.40 11.43
CA VAL A 12 -18.44 -2.16 11.47
C VAL A 12 -17.68 -3.31 12.14
N GLY A 13 -18.23 -3.91 13.20
CA GLY A 13 -17.63 -5.04 13.90
C GLY A 13 -17.59 -6.31 13.05
N GLU A 14 -18.66 -6.59 12.29
CA GLU A 14 -18.68 -7.70 11.33
C GLU A 14 -17.67 -7.48 10.20
N VAL A 15 -17.55 -6.25 9.68
CA VAL A 15 -16.55 -5.91 8.65
C VAL A 15 -15.14 -6.14 9.20
N ALA A 16 -14.82 -5.56 10.35
CA ALA A 16 -13.52 -5.70 11.02
C ALA A 16 -13.16 -7.17 11.24
N LYS A 17 -14.06 -7.94 11.86
CA LYS A 17 -13.85 -9.37 12.14
C LYS A 17 -13.62 -10.18 10.87
N ARG A 18 -14.42 -9.97 9.82
CA ARG A 18 -14.38 -10.77 8.59
C ARG A 18 -13.24 -10.38 7.65
N SER A 19 -12.78 -9.14 7.69
CA SER A 19 -11.64 -8.67 6.90
C SER A 19 -10.31 -8.77 7.63
N GLY A 20 -10.33 -9.14 8.92
CA GLY A 20 -9.11 -9.28 9.73
C GLY A 20 -8.42 -7.96 10.05
N VAL A 21 -9.17 -6.84 10.03
CA VAL A 21 -8.65 -5.51 10.36
C VAL A 21 -9.31 -4.97 11.62
N ALA A 22 -8.66 -4.04 12.31
CA ALA A 22 -9.26 -3.37 13.45
C ALA A 22 -10.45 -2.48 13.02
N VAL A 23 -11.40 -2.25 13.92
CA VAL A 23 -12.50 -1.30 13.68
C VAL A 23 -11.97 0.10 13.35
N SER A 24 -10.87 0.52 14.00
CA SER A 24 -10.17 1.77 13.68
C SER A 24 -9.66 1.80 12.23
N THR A 25 -9.19 0.67 11.69
CA THR A 25 -8.78 0.55 10.28
C THR A 25 -9.97 0.69 9.33
N VAL A 26 -11.14 0.14 9.68
CA VAL A 26 -12.37 0.34 8.88
C VAL A 26 -12.73 1.83 8.83
N HIS A 27 -12.71 2.51 9.98
CA HIS A 27 -12.96 3.95 10.04
C HIS A 27 -11.90 4.77 9.31
N PHE A 28 -10.64 4.38 9.41
CA PHE A 28 -9.54 5.03 8.69
C PHE A 28 -9.71 4.90 7.17
N TYR A 29 -10.00 3.71 6.65
CA TYR A 29 -10.26 3.52 5.23
C TYR A 29 -11.48 4.32 4.76
N GLU A 30 -12.52 4.40 5.58
CA GLU A 30 -13.69 5.21 5.29
C GLU A 30 -13.36 6.71 5.25
N ALA A 31 -12.60 7.21 6.22
CA ALA A 31 -12.14 8.60 6.27
C ALA A 31 -11.23 8.98 5.09
N LYS A 32 -10.42 8.02 4.60
CA LYS A 32 -9.59 8.20 3.40
C LYS A 32 -10.37 7.97 2.09
N GLY A 33 -11.68 7.74 2.15
CA GLY A 33 -12.55 7.56 0.98
C GLY A 33 -12.34 6.25 0.21
N LEU A 34 -11.68 5.27 0.83
CA LEU A 34 -11.41 3.97 0.21
C LEU A 34 -12.63 3.06 0.26
N ILE A 35 -13.43 3.17 1.31
CA ILE A 35 -14.67 2.44 1.50
C ILE A 35 -15.78 3.42 1.92
N GLN A 36 -17.03 3.01 1.77
CA GLN A 36 -18.16 3.84 2.15
C GLN A 36 -19.25 2.99 2.80
N GLY A 37 -19.66 3.40 4.00
CA GLY A 37 -20.88 2.94 4.64
C GLY A 37 -21.98 4.01 4.62
N TRP A 38 -23.16 3.62 5.08
CA TRP A 38 -24.27 4.53 5.37
C TRP A 38 -24.64 4.44 6.85
N ARG A 39 -25.50 5.37 7.30
CA ARG A 39 -26.09 5.29 8.64
C ARG A 39 -27.54 4.85 8.52
N THR A 40 -27.96 4.03 9.49
CA THR A 40 -29.36 3.66 9.69
C THR A 40 -30.09 4.77 10.46
N GLU A 41 -31.42 4.68 10.55
CA GLU A 41 -32.25 5.59 11.37
C GLU A 41 -31.80 5.61 12.84
N GLY A 42 -31.36 4.46 13.38
CA GLY A 42 -30.76 4.35 14.71
C GLY A 42 -29.30 4.83 14.80
N ASN A 43 -28.82 5.62 13.84
CA ASN A 43 -27.46 6.17 13.74
C ASN A 43 -26.32 5.12 13.72
N GLN A 44 -26.62 3.84 13.49
CA GLN A 44 -25.60 2.78 13.37
C GLN A 44 -24.99 2.77 11.97
N ARG A 45 -23.66 2.66 11.89
CA ARG A 45 -22.92 2.52 10.62
C ARG A 45 -23.14 1.12 10.03
N ARG A 46 -23.45 1.06 8.74
CA ARG A 46 -23.63 -0.18 7.97
C ARG A 46 -22.84 -0.12 6.66
N TYR A 47 -22.40 -1.28 6.20
CA TYR A 47 -21.62 -1.45 4.99
C TYR A 47 -22.24 -2.56 4.13
N HIS A 48 -22.18 -2.38 2.82
CA HIS A 48 -22.57 -3.44 1.89
C HIS A 48 -21.52 -4.55 1.93
N ARG A 49 -21.93 -5.81 1.76
CA ARG A 49 -21.04 -6.98 1.85
C ARG A 49 -19.83 -6.89 0.91
N SER A 50 -19.99 -6.24 -0.25
CA SER A 50 -18.90 -6.02 -1.23
C SER A 50 -17.70 -5.26 -0.65
N VAL A 51 -17.88 -4.54 0.46
CA VAL A 51 -16.77 -3.88 1.19
C VAL A 51 -15.67 -4.85 1.59
N LEU A 52 -16.00 -6.13 1.87
CA LEU A 52 -15.02 -7.13 2.27
C LEU A 52 -14.03 -7.43 1.14
N ARG A 53 -14.53 -7.57 -0.09
CA ARG A 53 -13.68 -7.77 -1.28
C ARG A 53 -12.81 -6.54 -1.51
N ARG A 54 -13.39 -5.35 -1.37
CA ARG A 54 -12.64 -4.09 -1.52
C ARG A 54 -11.51 -3.98 -0.49
N ILE A 55 -11.78 -4.27 0.79
CA ILE A 55 -10.75 -4.28 1.85
C ILE A 55 -9.66 -5.33 1.54
N ALA A 56 -10.04 -6.54 1.11
CA ALA A 56 -9.06 -7.55 0.74
C ALA A 56 -8.10 -7.06 -0.36
N ILE A 57 -8.63 -6.37 -1.38
CA ILE A 57 -7.83 -5.83 -2.49
C ILE A 57 -6.95 -4.66 -2.03
N ILE A 58 -7.46 -3.75 -1.19
CA ILE A 58 -6.66 -2.69 -0.56
C ILE A 58 -5.48 -3.31 0.20
N ARG A 59 -5.74 -4.37 0.98
CA ARG A 59 -4.69 -5.04 1.78
C ARG A 59 -3.65 -5.71 0.90
N VAL A 60 -4.04 -6.41 -0.16
CA VAL A 60 -3.11 -7.01 -1.13
C VAL A 60 -2.24 -5.94 -1.78
N ALA A 61 -2.83 -4.83 -2.22
CA ALA A 61 -2.09 -3.72 -2.81
C ALA A 61 -1.10 -3.07 -1.84
N GLN A 62 -1.48 -2.90 -0.57
CA GLN A 62 -0.54 -2.38 0.44
C GLN A 62 0.64 -3.34 0.66
N LEU A 63 0.42 -4.65 0.64
CA LEU A 63 1.49 -5.64 0.80
C LEU A 63 2.51 -5.62 -0.36
N THR A 64 2.08 -5.21 -1.56
CA THR A 64 2.98 -5.04 -2.70
C THR A 64 3.70 -3.67 -2.70
N GLY A 65 3.46 -2.84 -1.69
CA GLY A 65 4.06 -1.52 -1.54
C GLY A 65 3.38 -0.42 -2.35
N ILE A 66 2.13 -0.63 -2.76
CA ILE A 66 1.30 0.41 -3.40
C ILE A 66 0.76 1.34 -2.31
N THR A 67 0.89 2.64 -2.54
CA THR A 67 0.46 3.65 -1.57
C THR A 67 -1.06 3.73 -1.49
N LEU A 68 -1.57 4.22 -0.36
CA LEU A 68 -3.01 4.44 -0.20
C LEU A 68 -3.56 5.50 -1.15
N SER A 69 -2.76 6.49 -1.58
CA SER A 69 -3.25 7.49 -2.56
C SER A 69 -3.50 6.85 -3.92
N THR A 70 -2.56 6.02 -4.40
CA THR A 70 -2.70 5.29 -5.66
C THR A 70 -3.87 4.30 -5.59
N ILE A 71 -4.04 3.62 -4.46
CA ILE A 71 -5.19 2.72 -4.27
C ILE A 71 -6.50 3.52 -4.31
N ARG A 72 -6.56 4.67 -3.63
CA ARG A 72 -7.75 5.54 -3.61
C ARG A 72 -8.12 6.00 -5.01
N GLU A 73 -7.16 6.44 -5.81
CA GLU A 73 -7.39 6.84 -7.21
C GLU A 73 -7.92 5.67 -8.04
N ALA A 74 -7.32 4.48 -7.91
CA ALA A 74 -7.73 3.30 -8.65
C ALA A 74 -9.16 2.82 -8.30
N VAL A 75 -9.59 2.98 -7.04
CA VAL A 75 -10.90 2.52 -6.57
C VAL A 75 -11.98 3.61 -6.53
N ALA A 76 -11.66 4.84 -6.96
CA ALA A 76 -12.55 6.00 -6.87
C ALA A 76 -13.84 5.80 -7.69
N ASP A 77 -13.72 5.25 -8.89
CA ASP A 77 -14.86 5.04 -9.80
C ASP A 77 -15.59 3.71 -9.54
N LEU A 78 -15.16 2.94 -8.53
CA LEU A 78 -15.76 1.65 -8.23
C LEU A 78 -17.03 1.81 -7.39
N PRO A 79 -18.06 0.99 -7.63
CA PRO A 79 -19.29 1.03 -6.86
C PRO A 79 -19.05 0.66 -5.39
N HIS A 80 -19.69 1.41 -4.48
CA HIS A 80 -19.62 1.16 -3.04
C HIS A 80 -20.78 0.30 -2.52
N TYR A 81 -21.93 0.32 -3.20
CA TYR A 81 -23.19 -0.28 -2.72
C TYR A 81 -23.59 -1.55 -3.47
N HIS A 82 -22.77 -2.01 -4.42
CA HIS A 82 -22.91 -3.29 -5.09
C HIS A 82 -21.53 -3.89 -5.38
N GLU A 83 -21.51 -5.06 -6.03
CA GLU A 83 -20.28 -5.72 -6.40
C GLU A 83 -19.64 -5.05 -7.63
N ALA A 84 -18.34 -4.79 -7.57
CA ALA A 84 -17.55 -4.39 -8.72
C ALA A 84 -17.20 -5.62 -9.57
N THR A 85 -17.25 -5.47 -10.89
CA THR A 85 -17.07 -6.56 -11.86
C THR A 85 -15.61 -6.98 -11.99
N ALA A 86 -15.32 -8.08 -12.68
CA ALA A 86 -13.94 -8.46 -12.97
C ALA A 86 -13.20 -7.40 -13.82
N GLU A 87 -13.90 -6.78 -14.78
CA GLU A 87 -13.37 -5.70 -15.62
C GLU A 87 -13.01 -4.47 -14.81
N ASP A 88 -13.83 -4.13 -13.82
CA ASP A 88 -13.56 -3.04 -12.88
C ASP A 88 -12.22 -3.21 -12.16
N TRP A 89 -11.93 -4.42 -11.67
CA TRP A 89 -10.65 -4.73 -11.01
C TRP A 89 -9.49 -4.80 -12.01
N ALA A 90 -9.75 -5.24 -13.24
CA ALA A 90 -8.72 -5.36 -14.27
C ALA A 90 -8.13 -4.00 -14.70
N ARG A 91 -8.91 -2.91 -14.59
CA ARG A 91 -8.47 -1.55 -15.01
C ARG A 91 -7.17 -1.09 -14.35
N PHE A 92 -6.91 -1.46 -13.10
CA PHE A 92 -5.69 -1.09 -12.39
C PHE A 92 -4.77 -2.27 -12.08
N ALA A 93 -5.23 -3.51 -12.26
CA ALA A 93 -4.41 -4.70 -12.01
C ALA A 93 -3.09 -4.70 -12.80
N ASN A 94 -3.11 -4.28 -14.07
CA ASN A 94 -1.90 -4.16 -14.89
C ASN A 94 -0.92 -3.13 -14.33
N SER A 95 -1.40 -1.94 -13.96
CA SER A 95 -0.57 -0.90 -13.35
C SER A 95 0.09 -1.40 -12.07
N TRP A 96 -0.67 -2.10 -11.22
CA TRP A 96 -0.16 -2.66 -9.97
C TRP A 96 0.85 -3.78 -10.19
N ARG A 97 0.62 -4.64 -11.19
CA ARG A 97 1.58 -5.66 -11.60
C ARG A 97 2.89 -5.02 -12.05
N ASP A 98 2.83 -3.97 -12.86
CA ASP A 98 4.03 -3.29 -13.36
C ASP A 98 4.80 -2.57 -12.22
N MET A 99 4.08 -2.03 -11.22
CA MET A 99 4.69 -1.49 -9.99
C MET A 99 5.38 -2.58 -9.16
N LEU A 100 4.73 -3.74 -9.00
CA LEU A 100 5.29 -4.88 -8.31
C LEU A 100 6.55 -5.40 -9.01
N GLU A 101 6.52 -5.50 -10.34
CA GLU A 101 7.66 -5.97 -11.14
C GLU A 101 8.88 -5.05 -10.96
N LYS A 102 8.69 -3.73 -11.05
CA LYS A 102 9.75 -2.75 -10.78
C LYS A 102 10.34 -2.95 -9.39
N ARG A 103 9.51 -3.22 -8.39
CA ARG A 103 9.96 -3.44 -7.01
C ARG A 103 10.71 -4.77 -6.86
N ILE A 104 10.29 -5.83 -7.54
CA ILE A 104 11.00 -7.12 -7.58
C ILE A 104 12.39 -6.95 -8.18
N VAL A 105 12.52 -6.22 -9.29
CA VAL A 105 13.81 -5.93 -9.92
C VAL A 105 14.72 -5.20 -8.93
N SER A 106 14.27 -4.09 -8.34
CA SER A 106 15.09 -3.33 -7.38
C SER A 106 15.45 -4.14 -6.12
N LEU A 107 14.53 -4.96 -5.59
CA LEU A 107 14.81 -5.82 -4.45
C LEU A 107 15.79 -6.94 -4.79
N THR A 108 15.74 -7.46 -6.01
CA THR A 108 16.65 -8.49 -6.51
C THR A 108 18.06 -7.91 -6.69
N GLU A 109 18.16 -6.74 -7.32
CA GLU A 109 19.43 -6.00 -7.44
C GLU A 109 20.02 -5.68 -6.06
N LEU A 110 19.19 -5.22 -5.12
CA LEU A 110 19.63 -4.93 -3.76
C LEU A 110 20.10 -6.20 -3.05
N ARG A 111 19.36 -7.30 -3.13
CA ARG A 111 19.76 -8.60 -2.55
C ARG A 111 21.12 -9.04 -3.09
N ASP A 112 21.33 -8.92 -4.40
CA ASP A 112 22.57 -9.37 -5.03
C ASP A 112 23.75 -8.44 -4.65
N GLN A 113 23.49 -7.13 -4.51
CA GLN A 113 24.47 -6.14 -4.02
C GLN A 113 24.69 -6.20 -2.51
N ILE A 114 23.74 -6.69 -1.71
CA ILE A 114 23.89 -6.71 -0.25
C ILE A 114 25.04 -7.61 0.15
N THR A 115 25.28 -8.68 -0.62
CA THR A 115 26.39 -9.61 -0.39
C THR A 115 27.73 -9.00 -0.77
N SER A 116 27.78 -8.12 -1.79
CA SER A 116 29.02 -7.39 -2.10
C SER A 116 29.29 -6.25 -1.11
N CYS A 117 28.26 -5.62 -0.54
CA CYS A 117 28.41 -4.56 0.46
C CYS A 117 28.68 -5.09 1.88
N ILE A 118 28.03 -6.19 2.31
CA ILE A 118 28.25 -6.82 3.63
C ILE A 118 29.43 -7.79 3.58
N GLY A 119 29.60 -8.54 2.49
CA GLY A 119 30.77 -9.37 2.24
C GLY A 119 32.04 -8.57 1.88
N CYS A 120 31.94 -7.26 1.74
CA CYS A 120 33.05 -6.34 1.57
C CYS A 120 34.09 -6.47 2.69
N GLY A 121 33.65 -6.71 3.93
CA GLY A 121 34.56 -6.72 5.09
C GLY A 121 35.43 -5.45 5.15
N CYS A 122 34.98 -4.33 4.57
CA CYS A 122 35.89 -3.25 4.21
C CYS A 122 36.37 -2.48 5.44
N LEU A 123 37.61 -2.77 5.78
CA LEU A 123 38.58 -1.81 6.30
C LEU A 123 39.00 -0.74 5.26
N SER A 124 38.33 -0.63 4.10
CA SER A 124 38.57 0.43 3.09
C SER A 124 37.35 1.33 2.94
N LEU A 125 37.47 2.57 3.42
CA LEU A 125 36.48 3.64 3.31
C LEU A 125 36.46 4.29 1.91
N GLU A 126 37.41 3.97 1.03
CA GLU A 126 37.59 4.73 -0.22
C GLU A 126 36.67 4.25 -1.35
N ASP A 127 36.33 2.96 -1.39
CA ASP A 127 35.59 2.36 -2.51
C ASP A 127 34.14 1.99 -2.17
N CYS A 128 33.62 2.40 -1.01
CA CYS A 128 32.27 2.05 -0.61
C CYS A 128 31.22 2.84 -1.43
N PRO A 129 30.39 2.18 -2.27
CA PRO A 129 29.38 2.85 -3.09
C PRO A 129 28.23 3.46 -2.26
N LEU A 130 28.18 3.18 -0.95
CA LEU A 130 27.21 3.74 -0.01
C LEU A 130 27.77 4.94 0.79
N ARG A 131 29.03 5.33 0.58
CA ARG A 131 29.66 6.42 1.34
C ARG A 131 29.31 7.79 0.74
N ASN A 132 28.98 8.74 1.62
CA ASN A 132 28.78 10.15 1.29
C ASN A 132 29.77 11.00 2.11
N PRO A 133 31.06 11.08 1.72
CA PRO A 133 32.07 11.81 2.47
C PRO A 133 31.65 13.28 2.65
N GLY A 134 31.78 13.81 3.86
CA GLY A 134 31.44 15.20 4.15
C GLY A 134 29.96 15.57 3.96
N ASP A 135 29.07 14.58 3.83
CA ASP A 135 27.65 14.78 3.55
C ASP A 135 27.34 15.64 2.32
N GLU A 136 28.22 15.61 1.29
CA GLU A 136 28.09 16.51 0.13
C GLU A 136 26.76 16.37 -0.61
N LEU A 137 26.20 15.16 -0.67
CA LEU A 137 24.91 14.87 -1.29
C LEU A 137 23.71 15.30 -0.43
N GLY A 138 23.90 15.68 0.84
CA GLY A 138 22.84 16.22 1.69
C GLY A 138 22.27 17.54 1.15
N ARG A 139 23.06 18.25 0.34
CA ARG A 139 22.60 19.42 -0.44
C ARG A 139 21.47 19.10 -1.42
N ASN A 140 21.31 17.84 -1.81
CA ASN A 140 20.29 17.37 -2.75
C ASN A 140 19.02 16.87 -2.06
N GLY A 141 18.88 17.11 -0.76
CA GLY A 141 17.69 16.80 0.04
C GLY A 141 17.89 15.64 1.03
N PRO A 142 16.88 15.40 1.89
CA PRO A 142 16.99 14.43 2.98
C PRO A 142 17.01 12.98 2.48
N GLY A 143 17.59 12.08 3.28
CA GLY A 143 17.57 10.63 3.08
C GLY A 143 18.87 10.03 2.52
N PRO A 144 18.97 8.69 2.44
CA PRO A 144 20.15 8.01 1.92
C PRO A 144 20.32 8.30 0.42
N ARG A 145 21.39 9.02 0.06
CA ARG A 145 21.66 9.46 -1.32
C ARG A 145 22.59 8.51 -2.10
N CYS A 146 23.33 7.66 -1.39
CA CYS A 146 24.21 6.65 -1.97
C CYS A 146 23.54 5.29 -1.88
N LEU A 147 22.45 5.09 -2.63
CA LEU A 147 21.87 3.77 -2.81
C LEU A 147 22.48 3.24 -4.11
N GLY A 148 23.19 2.12 -4.04
CA GLY A 148 24.03 1.57 -5.13
C GLY A 148 23.34 1.60 -6.50
N LYS A 149 24.12 1.59 -7.59
CA LYS A 149 23.70 1.78 -9.00
C LYS A 149 22.28 1.26 -9.29
N GLY A 150 21.30 2.13 -9.11
CA GLY A 150 19.91 1.73 -8.96
C GLY A 150 19.22 2.78 -8.09
N GLN A 151 18.89 3.91 -8.71
CA GLN A 151 18.14 5.00 -8.10
C GLN A 151 16.90 4.44 -7.39
N PHE A 152 16.99 4.25 -6.08
CA PHE A 152 15.81 4.13 -5.25
C PHE A 152 15.12 5.48 -5.33
N ASN A 153 14.01 5.51 -6.08
CA ASN A 153 13.21 6.69 -6.33
C ASN A 153 12.97 7.49 -5.03
N ALA A 154 13.71 8.59 -4.88
CA ALA A 154 13.56 9.54 -3.78
C ALA A 154 12.15 10.15 -3.72
N GLU A 155 11.36 10.01 -4.79
CA GLU A 155 9.96 10.45 -4.86
C GLU A 155 9.00 9.59 -4.02
N LEU A 156 9.34 8.33 -3.70
CA LEU A 156 8.42 7.46 -2.95
C LEU A 156 8.45 7.71 -1.43
N ILE A 157 9.55 8.26 -0.90
CA ILE A 157 9.71 8.53 0.55
C ILE A 157 9.25 9.96 0.90
N ALA A 158 9.19 10.86 -0.09
CA ALA A 158 8.80 12.26 0.14
C ALA A 158 7.31 12.45 0.50
N SER A 159 6.44 11.50 0.16
CA SER A 159 5.00 11.61 0.40
C SER A 159 4.51 11.14 1.78
N GLU A 160 5.38 10.56 2.62
CA GLU A 160 4.98 9.96 3.91
C GLU A 160 5.10 10.90 5.14
N ARG A 161 5.37 12.20 4.96
CA ARG A 161 5.56 13.15 6.09
C ARG A 161 4.32 13.95 6.54
N HIS A 162 3.10 13.57 6.15
CA HIS A 162 1.91 14.37 6.48
C HIS A 162 0.76 13.66 7.22
N ASP A 163 0.92 12.42 7.70
CA ASP A 163 -0.17 11.73 8.43
C ASP A 163 0.34 10.97 9.67
N VAL A 164 1.16 11.61 10.51
CA VAL A 164 1.38 11.18 11.91
C VAL A 164 1.22 12.39 12.83
N VAL A 165 -0.04 12.77 13.04
CA VAL A 165 -0.57 13.36 14.30
C VAL A 165 -1.97 12.80 14.49
#